data_AF-A0A355DZF2-F1
#
_entry.id   AF-A0A355DZF2-F1
#
_cell.length_a   1.000
_cell.length_b   1.000
_cell.length_c   1.000
_cell.angle_alpha   90.00
_cell.angle_beta   90.00
_cell.angle_gamma   90.00
#
_symmetry.space_group_name_H-M   'P 1'
#
loop_
_entity.id
_entity.type
_entity.pdbx_description
1 polymer ?
#
loop_
_entity_poly.entity_id
_entity_poly.type
_entity_poly.pdbx_seq_one_letter_code
_entity_poly.pdbx_strand_id
1 'polypeptide(L)'
;MGFGRTRTAGLWAAALTAVLGAALLGTLQARAGKKGTPREGAETMADQRLTPLQEAVTRRGATEPPFQNEYWDNKKPGIYVDVATGEALFSSLDKFDSGTGWPSFTKPLAAGRIVETKDFKLSLERTEVRSQAGDSHLGHLFPDGPGPTGARYCINSAALRFVPVERMAAEGYGDQLAQFGCESAALAGGCFWGMEEILRKVPGVVATVVGYTGGRTQDPVYETVKTGETGHAESILVTFDPRKLTYAELLGYFFRMHDPTTPDRQGNDAGTQYRSAIFYASEDQRRVAEEVRARVTKGGKWRRPITTQIVPAAKFYSAEESHQRYLEKHPGGYTCHFLRD
;
A
#
# COMPACT_ATOMS: atom_id res chain seq x y z
N MET A 1 -42.30 -39.60 73.30
CA MET A 1 -43.43 -38.93 73.97
C MET A 1 -43.43 -37.45 73.55
N GLY A 2 -44.60 -36.84 73.29
CA GLY A 2 -44.73 -35.42 72.88
C GLY A 2 -44.56 -35.18 71.36
N PHE A 3 -45.63 -34.93 70.60
CA PHE A 3 -46.28 -33.62 70.32
C PHE A 3 -45.37 -32.62 69.55
N GLY A 4 -45.66 -32.12 68.34
CA GLY A 4 -46.74 -32.37 67.37
C GLY A 4 -47.66 -31.16 67.08
N ARG A 5 -47.54 -30.52 65.90
CA ARG A 5 -48.57 -29.63 65.25
C ARG A 5 -48.17 -29.24 63.80
N THR A 6 -48.91 -29.72 62.78
CA THR A 6 -49.84 -28.99 61.84
C THR A 6 -49.18 -28.19 60.69
N ARG A 7 -49.39 -28.46 59.39
CA ARG A 7 -50.60 -28.38 58.50
C ARG A 7 -51.15 -26.94 58.31
N THR A 8 -51.61 -26.41 57.16
CA THR A 8 -51.55 -26.71 55.68
C THR A 8 -52.30 -25.57 54.91
N ALA A 9 -51.96 -25.29 53.63
CA ALA A 9 -52.70 -24.43 52.65
C ALA A 9 -52.90 -22.92 53.03
N GLY A 10 -53.17 -21.91 52.17
CA GLY A 10 -53.40 -21.71 50.72
C GLY A 10 -53.82 -20.21 50.50
N LEU A 11 -54.29 -19.66 49.36
CA LEU A 11 -54.34 -19.98 47.91
C LEU A 11 -54.96 -18.76 47.14
N TRP A 12 -54.71 -18.56 45.82
CA TRP A 12 -55.31 -17.54 44.88
C TRP A 12 -54.92 -16.03 45.07
N ALA A 13 -54.94 -15.10 44.08
CA ALA A 13 -54.85 -15.16 42.60
C ALA A 13 -54.76 -13.76 41.89
N ALA A 14 -54.30 -13.76 40.62
CA ALA A 14 -54.73 -12.96 39.45
C ALA A 14 -54.31 -11.48 39.18
N ALA A 15 -54.38 -11.14 37.87
CA ALA A 15 -54.12 -9.88 37.11
C ALA A 15 -52.64 -9.64 36.71
N LEU A 16 -52.17 -9.82 35.47
CA LEU A 16 -52.72 -9.71 34.10
C LEU A 16 -53.00 -8.27 33.60
N THR A 17 -51.98 -7.66 33.00
CA THR A 17 -52.10 -6.69 31.89
C THR A 17 -50.95 -6.95 30.90
N ALA A 18 -51.19 -6.70 29.61
CA ALA A 18 -50.28 -7.10 28.54
C ALA A 18 -50.24 -6.09 27.38
N VAL A 19 -49.16 -6.20 26.59
CA VAL A 19 -49.06 -5.86 25.16
C VAL A 19 -48.80 -4.38 24.76
N LEU A 20 -48.14 -4.26 23.60
CA LEU A 20 -47.60 -3.08 22.87
C LEU A 20 -46.25 -2.57 23.40
N GLY A 21 -45.13 -2.61 22.67
CA GLY A 21 -44.90 -2.97 21.27
C GLY A 21 -44.44 -1.76 20.45
N ALA A 22 -43.13 -1.54 20.39
CA ALA A 22 -42.52 -0.48 19.60
C ALA A 22 -41.16 -0.92 19.01
N ALA A 23 -41.15 -1.08 17.70
CA ALA A 23 -40.04 -1.07 16.74
C ALA A 23 -38.59 -1.37 17.19
N LEU A 24 -38.00 -2.40 16.57
CA LEU A 24 -36.57 -2.36 16.26
C LEU A 24 -36.29 -1.17 15.32
N LEU A 25 -35.64 -0.12 15.82
CA LEU A 25 -34.78 0.72 14.97
C LEU A 25 -33.32 0.41 15.31
N GLY A 26 -32.70 -0.43 14.48
CA GLY A 26 -31.26 -0.60 14.50
C GLY A 26 -30.59 0.70 14.04
N THR A 27 -30.10 1.50 14.98
CA THR A 27 -29.31 2.69 14.66
C THR A 27 -27.96 2.25 14.11
N LEU A 28 -27.86 2.17 12.78
CA LEU A 28 -26.61 2.20 12.05
C LEU A 28 -25.90 3.53 12.37
N GLN A 29 -25.11 3.56 13.44
CA GLN A 29 -24.12 4.60 13.64
C GLN A 29 -23.06 4.43 12.55
N ALA A 30 -23.22 5.19 11.47
CA ALA A 30 -22.21 5.36 10.47
C ALA A 30 -20.89 5.73 11.17
N ARG A 31 -19.86 4.90 10.99
CA ARG A 31 -18.50 5.26 11.37
C ARG A 31 -18.12 6.51 10.58
N ALA A 32 -18.22 7.68 11.21
CA ALA A 32 -17.61 8.88 10.69
C ALA A 32 -16.13 8.58 10.46
N GLY A 33 -15.72 8.61 9.19
CA GLY A 33 -14.32 8.39 8.83
C GLY A 33 -13.46 9.40 9.58
N LYS A 34 -12.47 8.92 10.34
CA LYS A 34 -11.44 9.82 10.87
C LYS A 34 -10.86 10.57 9.68
N LYS A 35 -10.88 11.90 9.74
CA LYS A 35 -10.14 12.74 8.78
C LYS A 35 -8.72 12.20 8.72
N GLY A 36 -8.28 11.77 7.53
CA GLY A 36 -6.91 11.30 7.36
C GLY A 36 -5.96 12.43 7.72
N THR A 37 -5.09 12.20 8.69
CA THR A 37 -3.89 13.03 8.86
C THR A 37 -3.09 13.00 7.56
N PRO A 38 -2.37 14.09 7.21
CA PRO A 38 -1.47 14.09 6.07
C PRO A 38 -0.54 12.87 6.12
N ARG A 39 -0.39 12.18 4.99
CA ARG A 39 0.41 10.95 4.91
C ARG A 39 1.90 11.31 4.86
N GLU A 40 2.52 11.48 6.03
CA GLU A 40 3.98 11.43 6.15
C GLU A 40 4.48 10.08 5.60
N GLY A 41 5.06 10.08 4.40
CA GLY A 41 5.54 8.85 3.77
C GLY A 41 5.53 8.86 2.25
N ALA A 42 4.59 9.55 1.61
CA ALA A 42 4.74 9.90 0.21
C ALA A 42 5.94 10.86 0.07
N GLU A 43 6.73 10.72 -0.99
CA GLU A 43 7.49 11.86 -1.49
C GLU A 43 6.47 12.94 -1.84
N THR A 44 6.50 14.07 -1.12
CA THR A 44 5.68 15.22 -1.50
C THR A 44 6.22 15.74 -2.82
N MET A 45 5.56 15.33 -3.91
CA MET A 45 5.86 15.70 -5.31
C MET A 45 5.89 17.22 -5.57
N ALA A 46 5.53 18.03 -4.57
CA ALA A 46 5.58 19.48 -4.54
C ALA A 46 6.94 20.09 -4.96
N ASP A 47 8.06 19.34 -4.82
CA ASP A 47 9.40 19.79 -5.23
C ASP A 47 9.75 19.42 -6.70
N GLN A 48 8.90 18.66 -7.40
CA GLN A 48 9.06 18.43 -8.83
C GLN A 48 8.54 19.62 -9.65
N ARG A 49 9.44 20.22 -10.42
CA ARG A 49 9.10 21.30 -11.35
C ARG A 49 8.27 20.77 -12.53
N LEU A 50 6.96 21.10 -12.51
CA LEU A 50 6.05 20.82 -13.62
C LEU A 50 6.61 21.30 -14.97
N THR A 51 6.42 20.50 -16.02
CA THR A 51 6.71 20.90 -17.40
C THR A 51 5.76 22.03 -17.86
N PRO A 52 6.11 22.79 -18.92
CA PRO A 52 5.23 23.86 -19.43
C PRO A 52 3.82 23.38 -19.81
N LEU A 53 3.69 22.14 -20.31
CA LEU A 53 2.40 21.52 -20.62
C LEU A 53 1.64 21.13 -19.34
N GLN A 54 2.30 20.45 -18.39
CA GLN A 54 1.68 20.09 -17.11
C GLN A 54 1.18 21.33 -16.35
N GLU A 55 1.95 22.42 -16.37
CA GLU A 55 1.53 23.69 -15.77
C GLU A 55 0.38 24.35 -16.55
N ALA A 56 0.40 24.31 -17.89
CA ALA A 56 -0.68 24.86 -18.71
C ALA A 56 -2.01 24.13 -18.45
N VAL A 57 -1.96 22.81 -18.33
CA VAL A 57 -3.13 22.01 -17.98
C VAL A 57 -3.53 22.30 -16.53
N THR A 58 -2.71 21.94 -15.54
CA THR A 58 -3.11 21.94 -14.12
C THR A 58 -3.43 23.33 -13.56
N ARG A 59 -2.69 24.38 -13.94
CA ARG A 59 -2.85 25.73 -13.38
C ARG A 59 -3.64 26.69 -14.26
N ARG A 60 -3.60 26.52 -15.59
CA ARG A 60 -4.26 27.43 -16.55
C ARG A 60 -5.51 26.83 -17.21
N GLY A 61 -5.84 25.56 -16.94
CA GLY A 61 -7.03 24.91 -17.50
C GLY A 61 -6.94 24.63 -18.99
N ALA A 62 -5.73 24.47 -19.53
CA ALA A 62 -5.53 24.03 -20.91
C ALA A 62 -5.93 22.55 -21.08
N THR A 63 -6.13 22.14 -22.33
CA THR A 63 -6.36 20.74 -22.70
C THR A 63 -5.22 20.27 -23.60
N GLU A 64 -4.63 19.11 -23.30
CA GLU A 64 -3.61 18.49 -24.15
C GLU A 64 -4.23 17.91 -25.44
N PRO A 65 -3.47 17.70 -26.53
CA PRO A 65 -4.04 17.13 -27.75
C PRO A 65 -4.48 15.66 -27.59
N PRO A 66 -5.59 15.24 -28.20
CA PRO A 66 -6.04 13.85 -28.17
C PRO A 66 -5.08 12.95 -28.96
N PHE A 67 -4.92 11.71 -28.50
CA PHE A 67 -4.03 10.68 -29.07
C PHE A 67 -2.53 11.03 -29.12
N GLN A 68 -2.13 12.20 -28.60
CA GLN A 68 -0.74 12.68 -28.54
C GLN A 68 -0.37 13.03 -27.09
N ASN A 69 -0.65 12.09 -26.19
CA ASN A 69 -0.43 12.21 -24.76
C ASN A 69 0.03 10.87 -24.16
N GLU A 70 0.45 10.86 -22.90
CA GLU A 70 1.16 9.72 -22.30
C GLU A 70 0.24 8.53 -21.94
N TYR A 71 -1.04 8.77 -21.65
CA TYR A 71 -1.88 7.77 -20.98
C TYR A 71 -3.19 7.39 -21.69
N TRP A 72 -3.51 7.92 -22.88
CA TRP A 72 -4.71 7.52 -23.62
C TRP A 72 -4.78 5.99 -23.84
N ASP A 73 -3.71 5.37 -24.33
CA ASP A 73 -3.65 3.94 -24.63
C ASP A 73 -3.18 3.06 -23.45
N ASN A 74 -2.50 3.62 -22.44
CA ASN A 74 -1.94 2.85 -21.32
C ASN A 74 -2.96 1.87 -20.70
N LYS A 75 -2.59 0.59 -20.67
CA LYS A 75 -3.36 -0.54 -20.08
C LYS A 75 -2.65 -1.22 -18.90
N LYS A 76 -1.49 -0.70 -18.44
CA LYS A 76 -0.75 -1.30 -17.32
C LYS A 76 -1.58 -1.23 -16.02
N PRO A 77 -1.49 -2.24 -15.14
CA PRO A 77 -2.14 -2.17 -13.83
C PRO A 77 -1.44 -1.15 -12.93
N GLY A 78 -2.21 -0.28 -12.29
CA GLY A 78 -1.69 0.76 -11.40
C GLY A 78 -2.70 1.88 -11.15
N ILE A 79 -2.24 2.95 -10.53
CA ILE A 79 -3.05 4.12 -10.21
C ILE A 79 -2.54 5.36 -10.96
N TYR A 80 -3.40 6.35 -11.11
CA TYR A 80 -3.05 7.67 -11.60
C TYR A 80 -3.14 8.66 -10.46
N VAL A 81 -2.05 9.39 -10.22
CA VAL A 81 -1.93 10.40 -9.16
C VAL A 81 -1.88 11.79 -9.76
N ASP A 82 -2.31 12.81 -9.02
CA ASP A 82 -2.11 14.22 -9.37
C ASP A 82 -0.61 14.49 -9.54
N VAL A 83 -0.22 15.00 -10.71
CA VAL A 83 1.18 15.27 -11.02
C VAL A 83 1.83 16.29 -10.08
N ALA A 84 1.04 17.21 -9.50
CA ALA A 84 1.53 18.27 -8.64
C ALA A 84 1.60 17.87 -7.15
N THR A 85 0.75 16.97 -6.69
CA THR A 85 0.61 16.65 -5.25
C THR A 85 0.88 15.19 -4.88
N GLY A 86 0.79 14.27 -5.84
CA GLY A 86 0.78 12.83 -5.57
C GLY A 86 -0.54 12.32 -4.98
N GLU A 87 -1.61 13.12 -4.90
CA GLU A 87 -2.93 12.60 -4.50
C GLU A 87 -3.40 11.50 -5.48
N ALA A 88 -3.76 10.33 -4.99
CA ALA A 88 -4.15 9.21 -5.85
C ALA A 88 -5.59 9.38 -6.36
N LEU A 89 -5.75 9.74 -7.64
CA LEU A 89 -7.02 10.19 -8.22
C LEU A 89 -7.85 9.08 -8.86
N PHE A 90 -7.25 8.19 -9.65
CA PHE A 90 -7.95 7.18 -10.45
C PHE A 90 -7.26 5.80 -10.44
N SER A 91 -8.02 4.73 -10.69
CA SER A 91 -7.51 3.37 -10.89
C SER A 91 -7.44 3.01 -12.38
N SER A 92 -6.43 2.26 -12.80
CA SER A 92 -6.44 1.61 -14.12
C SER A 92 -7.57 0.59 -14.27
N LEU A 93 -8.13 0.06 -13.17
CA LEU A 93 -9.27 -0.86 -13.17
C LEU A 93 -10.58 -0.19 -13.61
N ASP A 94 -10.67 1.13 -13.43
CA ASP A 94 -11.82 1.95 -13.80
C ASP A 94 -11.57 2.71 -15.12
N LYS A 95 -10.40 2.53 -15.74
CA LYS A 95 -10.02 3.13 -17.03
C LYS A 95 -10.64 2.34 -18.18
N PHE A 96 -11.24 3.03 -19.13
CA PHE A 96 -11.81 2.45 -20.33
C PHE A 96 -11.38 3.22 -21.58
N ASP A 97 -11.64 2.63 -22.75
CA ASP A 97 -11.46 3.30 -24.03
C ASP A 97 -12.76 4.00 -24.42
N SER A 98 -12.72 5.33 -24.51
CA SER A 98 -13.86 6.18 -24.88
C SER A 98 -13.81 6.63 -26.34
N GLY A 99 -12.76 6.27 -27.09
CA GLY A 99 -12.52 6.77 -28.44
C GLY A 99 -12.19 8.27 -28.53
N THR A 100 -12.05 9.00 -27.41
CA THR A 100 -11.78 10.45 -27.43
C THR A 100 -10.31 10.82 -27.56
N GLY A 101 -9.40 9.88 -27.28
CA GLY A 101 -7.95 10.13 -27.29
C GLY A 101 -7.39 10.69 -25.99
N TRP A 102 -8.13 10.67 -24.89
CA TRP A 102 -7.66 10.99 -23.53
C TRP A 102 -7.97 9.84 -22.55
N PRO A 103 -7.16 9.63 -21.49
CA PRO A 103 -7.47 8.65 -20.46
C PRO A 103 -8.85 8.96 -19.84
N SER A 104 -9.73 7.96 -19.90
CA SER A 104 -11.14 8.09 -19.49
C SER A 104 -11.45 7.07 -18.39
N PHE A 105 -12.09 7.52 -17.31
CA PHE A 105 -12.39 6.70 -16.12
C PHE A 105 -13.88 6.75 -15.78
N THR A 106 -14.43 5.66 -15.22
CA THR A 106 -15.84 5.58 -14.81
C THR A 106 -16.11 6.20 -13.44
N LYS A 107 -15.09 6.29 -12.58
CA LYS A 107 -15.18 6.86 -11.23
C LYS A 107 -13.80 7.28 -10.68
N PRO A 108 -13.74 8.19 -9.69
CA PRO A 108 -12.54 8.41 -8.88
C PRO A 108 -12.18 7.18 -8.03
N LEU A 109 -10.91 7.10 -7.64
CA LEU A 109 -10.34 6.07 -6.77
C LEU A 109 -10.93 6.07 -5.35
N ALA A 110 -11.33 7.25 -4.85
CA ALA A 110 -12.11 7.39 -3.62
C ALA A 110 -12.94 8.69 -3.64
N ALA A 111 -14.03 8.71 -2.88
CA ALA A 111 -14.83 9.92 -2.67
C ALA A 111 -14.01 11.02 -1.98
N GLY A 112 -14.26 12.28 -2.34
CA GLY A 112 -13.60 13.44 -1.74
C GLY A 112 -12.16 13.70 -2.19
N ARG A 113 -11.68 13.04 -3.26
CA ARG A 113 -10.39 13.37 -3.93
C ARG A 113 -10.54 14.25 -5.17
N ILE A 114 -11.79 14.49 -5.59
CA ILE A 114 -12.16 15.26 -6.77
C ILE A 114 -13.18 16.31 -6.38
N VAL A 115 -13.03 17.51 -6.93
CA VAL A 115 -14.01 18.59 -6.92
C VAL A 115 -14.62 18.70 -8.31
N GLU A 116 -15.95 18.73 -8.37
CA GLU A 116 -16.74 18.89 -9.60
C GLU A 116 -17.36 20.30 -9.62
N THR A 117 -16.92 21.13 -10.57
CA THR A 117 -17.30 22.55 -10.66
C THR A 117 -18.02 22.82 -11.99
N LYS A 118 -19.06 23.65 -11.99
CA LYS A 118 -19.73 24.07 -13.23
C LYS A 118 -18.84 25.06 -14.01
N ASP A 119 -18.51 24.71 -15.24
CA ASP A 119 -17.72 25.48 -16.18
C ASP A 119 -18.63 26.10 -17.25
N PHE A 120 -18.59 27.44 -17.31
CA PHE A 120 -19.38 28.28 -18.23
C PHE A 120 -18.49 29.01 -19.25
N LYS A 121 -17.22 28.62 -19.42
CA LYS A 121 -16.28 29.26 -20.37
C LYS A 121 -16.65 29.05 -21.84
N LEU A 122 -17.54 28.10 -22.13
CA LEU A 122 -18.13 27.84 -23.45
C LEU A 122 -19.65 27.94 -23.35
N SER A 123 -20.34 28.11 -24.48
CA SER A 123 -21.81 28.24 -24.56
C SER A 123 -22.61 26.98 -24.15
N LEU A 124 -21.93 25.93 -23.70
CA LEU A 124 -22.50 24.69 -23.19
C LEU A 124 -21.96 24.45 -21.77
N GLU A 125 -22.86 24.21 -20.82
CA GLU A 125 -22.48 23.87 -19.44
C GLU A 125 -21.64 22.58 -19.43
N ARG A 126 -20.45 22.64 -18.85
CA ARG A 126 -19.56 21.49 -18.63
C ARG A 126 -19.29 21.32 -17.15
N THR A 127 -19.00 20.11 -16.70
CA THR A 127 -18.50 19.88 -15.34
C THR A 127 -16.99 19.75 -15.39
N GLU A 128 -16.27 20.76 -14.90
CA GLU A 128 -14.83 20.72 -14.67
C GLU A 128 -14.49 19.77 -13.51
N VAL A 129 -13.42 19.01 -13.68
CA VAL A 129 -12.90 18.04 -12.71
C VAL A 129 -11.55 18.55 -12.21
N ARG A 130 -11.43 18.80 -10.90
CA ARG A 130 -10.20 19.29 -10.23
C ARG A 130 -9.77 18.37 -9.09
N SER A 131 -8.47 18.29 -8.78
CA SER A 131 -7.99 17.52 -7.61
C SER A 131 -8.34 18.23 -6.31
N GLN A 132 -8.68 17.49 -5.25
CA GLN A 132 -9.07 18.09 -3.97
C GLN A 132 -7.86 18.64 -3.22
N ALA A 133 -6.70 17.98 -3.27
CA ALA A 133 -5.51 18.39 -2.55
C ALA A 133 -4.73 19.53 -3.24
N GLY A 134 -4.71 19.55 -4.58
CA GLY A 134 -3.87 20.47 -5.37
C GLY A 134 -4.62 21.62 -6.03
N ASP A 135 -5.96 21.55 -6.12
CA ASP A 135 -6.76 22.35 -7.05
C ASP A 135 -6.25 22.28 -8.51
N SER A 136 -5.60 21.18 -8.88
CA SER A 136 -5.12 20.93 -10.24
C SER A 136 -6.32 20.74 -11.17
N HIS A 137 -6.42 21.50 -12.26
CA HIS A 137 -7.34 21.16 -13.35
C HIS A 137 -6.95 19.80 -13.95
N LEU A 138 -7.87 18.85 -13.92
CA LEU A 138 -7.67 17.49 -14.43
C LEU A 138 -8.30 17.32 -15.80
N GLY A 139 -9.53 17.81 -15.98
CA GLY A 139 -10.29 17.68 -17.22
C GLY A 139 -11.78 17.93 -16.97
N HIS A 140 -12.65 17.12 -17.58
CA HIS A 140 -14.10 17.29 -17.47
C HIS A 140 -14.86 15.96 -17.33
N LEU A 141 -16.00 16.02 -16.65
CA LEU A 141 -16.95 14.92 -16.48
C LEU A 141 -18.07 15.03 -17.53
N PHE A 142 -18.39 13.90 -18.15
CA PHE A 142 -19.45 13.76 -19.15
C PHE A 142 -20.44 12.64 -18.77
N PRO A 143 -21.73 12.74 -19.13
CA PRO A 143 -22.78 11.76 -18.80
C PRO A 143 -22.96 10.66 -19.87
N ASP A 144 -21.91 10.38 -20.66
CA ASP A 144 -21.89 9.43 -21.79
C ASP A 144 -20.93 8.24 -21.56
N GLY A 145 -20.54 8.00 -20.31
CA GLY A 145 -19.71 6.86 -19.91
C GLY A 145 -20.45 5.53 -19.80
N PRO A 146 -19.72 4.40 -19.72
CA PRO A 146 -20.30 3.08 -19.60
C PRO A 146 -20.78 2.78 -18.17
N GLY A 147 -21.70 1.82 -18.05
CA GLY A 147 -22.21 1.35 -16.77
C GLY A 147 -23.34 2.22 -16.18
N PRO A 148 -23.83 1.89 -14.97
CA PRO A 148 -25.08 2.44 -14.44
C PRO A 148 -25.00 3.91 -14.02
N THR A 149 -23.80 4.48 -13.86
CA THR A 149 -23.61 5.90 -13.52
C THR A 149 -23.63 6.81 -14.74
N GLY A 150 -23.38 6.28 -15.94
CA GLY A 150 -23.16 7.09 -17.15
C GLY A 150 -21.91 8.00 -17.07
N ALA A 151 -21.05 7.85 -16.06
CA ALA A 151 -19.99 8.82 -15.79
C ALA A 151 -18.73 8.54 -16.64
N ARG A 152 -18.25 9.56 -17.35
CA ARG A 152 -16.95 9.57 -18.02
C ARG A 152 -16.12 10.75 -17.53
N TYR A 153 -15.19 10.48 -16.62
CA TYR A 153 -14.12 11.41 -16.24
C TYR A 153 -13.06 11.39 -17.35
N CYS A 154 -13.05 12.41 -18.21
CA CYS A 154 -12.14 12.55 -19.33
C CYS A 154 -11.00 13.49 -18.93
N ILE A 155 -9.80 12.94 -18.73
CA ILE A 155 -8.72 13.59 -17.99
C ILE A 155 -7.51 13.82 -18.88
N ASN A 156 -6.78 14.92 -18.66
CA ASN A 156 -5.49 15.17 -19.31
C ASN A 156 -4.41 14.30 -18.65
N SER A 157 -3.65 13.56 -19.45
CA SER A 157 -2.44 12.84 -19.01
C SER A 157 -1.43 13.79 -18.37
N ALA A 158 -1.27 15.01 -18.89
CA ALA A 158 -0.42 16.05 -18.32
C ALA A 158 -0.91 16.61 -16.97
N ALA A 159 -2.07 16.21 -16.46
CA ALA A 159 -2.48 16.44 -15.07
C ALA A 159 -2.17 15.25 -14.15
N LEU A 160 -1.73 14.13 -14.71
CA LEU A 160 -1.55 12.86 -14.04
C LEU A 160 -0.07 12.41 -14.04
N ARG A 161 0.26 11.53 -13.11
CA ARG A 161 1.42 10.64 -13.17
C ARG A 161 0.94 9.22 -12.93
N PHE A 162 1.37 8.27 -13.75
CA PHE A 162 1.02 6.86 -13.57
C PHE A 162 1.99 6.17 -12.60
N VAL A 163 1.44 5.47 -11.59
CA VAL A 163 2.20 4.65 -10.65
C VAL A 163 1.80 3.17 -10.88
N PRO A 164 2.68 2.35 -11.46
CA PRO A 164 2.40 0.94 -11.74
C PRO A 164 2.40 0.12 -10.43
N VAL A 165 1.65 -0.99 -10.39
CA VAL A 165 1.50 -1.85 -9.19
C VAL A 165 2.84 -2.25 -8.57
N GLU A 166 3.84 -2.50 -9.41
CA GLU A 166 5.20 -2.89 -9.05
C GLU A 166 5.96 -1.81 -8.25
N ARG A 167 5.51 -0.55 -8.29
CA ARG A 167 6.09 0.60 -7.58
C ARG A 167 5.20 1.18 -6.49
N MET A 168 3.90 0.90 -6.52
CA MET A 168 2.92 1.50 -5.60
C MET A 168 3.31 1.43 -4.12
N ALA A 169 3.80 0.29 -3.61
CA ALA A 169 4.22 0.20 -2.22
C ALA A 169 5.45 1.06 -1.90
N ALA A 170 6.44 1.11 -2.80
CA ALA A 170 7.68 1.86 -2.61
C ALA A 170 7.45 3.38 -2.66
N GLU A 171 6.42 3.83 -3.39
CA GLU A 171 6.03 5.24 -3.50
C GLU A 171 4.95 5.66 -2.47
N GLY A 172 4.61 4.80 -1.49
CA GLY A 172 3.68 5.14 -0.40
C GLY A 172 2.19 4.88 -0.66
N TYR A 173 1.84 4.21 -1.77
CA TYR A 173 0.47 3.83 -2.16
C TYR A 173 0.16 2.34 -1.85
N GLY A 174 0.88 1.74 -0.90
CA GLY A 174 0.70 0.33 -0.52
C GLY A 174 -0.74 0.00 -0.06
N ASP A 175 -1.46 0.96 0.51
CA ASP A 175 -2.86 0.81 0.92
C ASP A 175 -3.83 0.65 -0.26
N GLN A 176 -3.40 0.96 -1.48
CA GLN A 176 -4.18 0.80 -2.70
C GLN A 176 -3.93 -0.57 -3.39
N LEU A 177 -2.90 -1.34 -2.99
CA LEU A 177 -2.54 -2.62 -3.63
C LEU A 177 -3.63 -3.69 -3.58
N ALA A 178 -4.45 -3.71 -2.51
CA ALA A 178 -5.48 -4.73 -2.32
C ALA A 178 -6.51 -4.75 -3.47
N GLN A 179 -6.73 -3.60 -4.13
CA GLN A 179 -7.59 -3.46 -5.32
C GLN A 179 -7.12 -4.30 -6.50
N PHE A 180 -5.79 -4.47 -6.62
CA PHE A 180 -5.13 -5.26 -7.66
C PHE A 180 -4.91 -6.72 -7.23
N GLY A 181 -5.46 -7.12 -6.07
CA GLY A 181 -5.25 -8.44 -5.49
C GLY A 181 -3.79 -8.67 -5.08
N CYS A 182 -3.12 -7.64 -4.57
CA CYS A 182 -1.73 -7.68 -4.13
C CYS A 182 -1.59 -7.19 -2.67
N GLU A 183 -0.55 -7.65 -1.99
CA GLU A 183 -0.07 -7.18 -0.69
C GLU A 183 1.41 -6.81 -0.76
N SER A 184 1.94 -6.14 0.28
CA SER A 184 3.36 -5.81 0.39
C SER A 184 3.97 -6.19 1.74
N ALA A 185 5.26 -6.54 1.73
CA ALA A 185 6.05 -6.90 2.91
C ALA A 185 7.44 -6.22 2.86
N ALA A 186 7.84 -5.57 3.95
CA ALA A 186 9.19 -5.01 4.11
C ALA A 186 10.03 -5.90 5.04
N LEU A 187 11.20 -6.33 4.55
CA LEU A 187 12.08 -7.31 5.19
C LEU A 187 13.55 -6.86 5.13
N ALA A 188 14.34 -7.14 6.15
CA ALA A 188 15.79 -6.97 6.17
C ALA A 188 16.47 -8.24 6.69
N GLY A 189 17.61 -8.62 6.11
CA GLY A 189 18.24 -9.91 6.38
C GLY A 189 19.70 -10.01 5.93
N GLY A 190 20.43 -8.89 5.91
CA GLY A 190 21.76 -8.77 5.31
C GLY A 190 21.76 -7.98 4.02
N CYS A 191 22.81 -8.13 3.21
CA CYS A 191 22.95 -7.47 1.91
C CYS A 191 21.67 -7.63 1.05
N PHE A 192 21.07 -6.51 0.66
CA PHE A 192 19.78 -6.53 -0.06
C PHE A 192 19.84 -7.13 -1.48
N TRP A 193 21.02 -7.26 -2.08
CA TRP A 193 21.20 -7.84 -3.42
C TRP A 193 20.90 -9.34 -3.44
N GLY A 194 21.49 -10.09 -2.49
CA GLY A 194 21.21 -11.52 -2.32
C GLY A 194 19.78 -11.79 -1.84
N MET A 195 19.19 -10.85 -1.09
CA MET A 195 17.78 -10.88 -0.73
C MET A 195 16.88 -10.78 -1.95
N GLU A 196 17.10 -9.78 -2.81
CA GLU A 196 16.31 -9.56 -4.02
C GLU A 196 16.42 -10.72 -5.01
N GLU A 197 17.62 -11.19 -5.29
CA GLU A 197 17.90 -12.24 -6.28
C GLU A 197 17.19 -13.57 -5.98
N ILE A 198 16.97 -13.88 -4.70
CA ILE A 198 16.18 -15.05 -4.28
C ILE A 198 14.68 -14.73 -4.29
N LEU A 199 14.26 -13.63 -3.63
CA LEU A 199 12.84 -13.36 -3.41
C LEU A 199 12.08 -13.08 -4.71
N ARG A 200 12.71 -12.39 -5.67
CA ARG A 200 12.11 -12.12 -6.99
C ARG A 200 11.76 -13.38 -7.80
N LYS A 201 12.35 -14.53 -7.47
CA LYS A 201 12.14 -15.82 -8.15
C LYS A 201 11.10 -16.69 -7.44
N VAL A 202 10.60 -16.26 -6.28
CA VAL A 202 9.57 -16.98 -5.53
C VAL A 202 8.23 -16.86 -6.27
N PRO A 203 7.57 -17.98 -6.64
CA PRO A 203 6.26 -17.95 -7.28
C PRO A 203 5.24 -17.17 -6.42
N GLY A 204 4.52 -16.23 -7.05
CA GLY A 204 3.57 -15.35 -6.37
C GLY A 204 4.14 -13.97 -5.98
N VAL A 205 5.46 -13.78 -5.99
CA VAL A 205 6.03 -12.42 -5.97
C VAL A 205 5.72 -11.72 -7.31
N VAL A 206 5.28 -10.47 -7.21
CA VAL A 206 4.92 -9.59 -8.34
C VAL A 206 6.05 -8.60 -8.62
N ALA A 207 6.63 -8.01 -7.57
CA ALA A 207 7.74 -7.07 -7.69
C ALA A 207 8.63 -7.04 -6.44
N THR A 208 9.86 -6.59 -6.64
CA THR A 208 10.84 -6.29 -5.58
C THR A 208 11.38 -4.88 -5.79
N VAL A 209 11.63 -4.18 -4.68
CA VAL A 209 12.38 -2.92 -4.64
C VAL A 209 13.33 -3.00 -3.45
N VAL A 210 14.62 -2.79 -3.67
CA VAL A 210 15.61 -2.69 -2.57
C VAL A 210 15.72 -1.27 -2.06
N GLY A 211 16.09 -1.10 -0.78
CA GLY A 211 16.04 0.20 -0.13
C GLY A 211 16.41 0.18 1.34
N TYR A 212 16.02 1.25 2.03
CA TYR A 212 16.42 1.56 3.39
C TYR A 212 15.18 1.85 4.25
N THR A 213 15.03 1.20 5.40
CA THR A 213 13.97 1.52 6.37
C THR A 213 14.38 1.18 7.81
N GLY A 214 13.55 1.54 8.79
CA GLY A 214 13.79 1.28 10.21
C GLY A 214 14.89 2.12 10.86
N GLY A 215 15.34 3.20 10.22
CA GLY A 215 16.30 4.16 10.74
C GLY A 215 15.70 5.55 11.02
N ARG A 216 16.57 6.55 11.15
CA ARG A 216 16.19 7.93 11.55
C ARG A 216 16.54 9.01 10.53
N THR A 217 17.50 8.73 9.64
CA THR A 217 17.95 9.70 8.63
C THR A 217 16.86 9.90 7.58
N GLN A 218 16.56 11.15 7.24
CA GLN A 218 15.66 11.45 6.12
C GLN A 218 16.43 11.33 4.81
N ASP A 219 15.74 10.81 3.79
CA ASP A 219 16.23 10.61 2.42
C ASP A 219 17.66 10.03 2.34
N PRO A 220 17.92 8.88 3.00
CA PRO A 220 19.25 8.28 3.11
C PRO A 220 19.72 7.69 1.78
N VAL A 221 21.00 7.90 1.48
CA VAL A 221 21.73 7.33 0.32
C VAL A 221 22.69 6.23 0.77
N TYR A 222 23.06 5.31 -0.13
CA TYR A 222 23.94 4.17 0.16
C TYR A 222 25.22 4.57 0.90
N GLU A 223 25.85 5.66 0.45
CA GLU A 223 27.09 6.20 1.03
C GLU A 223 26.97 6.56 2.52
N THR A 224 25.77 6.92 2.98
CA THR A 224 25.48 7.19 4.40
C THR A 224 25.01 5.93 5.13
N VAL A 225 24.22 5.06 4.50
CA VAL A 225 23.71 3.85 5.14
C VAL A 225 24.83 2.85 5.45
N LYS A 226 25.83 2.75 4.57
CA LYS A 226 26.97 1.83 4.76
C LYS A 226 27.86 2.17 5.97
N THR A 227 27.76 3.37 6.56
CA THR A 227 28.46 3.72 7.82
C THR A 227 27.79 3.12 9.06
N GLY A 228 26.51 2.73 8.95
CA GLY A 228 25.68 2.25 10.07
C GLY A 228 25.08 3.36 10.95
N GLU A 229 25.45 4.62 10.75
CA GLU A 229 25.06 5.75 11.62
C GLU A 229 23.58 6.16 11.46
N THR A 230 23.02 5.94 10.27
CA THR A 230 21.63 6.31 9.93
C THR A 230 20.58 5.49 10.69
N GLY A 231 20.97 4.32 11.21
CA GLY A 231 20.10 3.32 11.83
C GLY A 231 19.23 2.52 10.84
N HIS A 232 19.27 2.84 9.53
CA HIS A 232 18.51 2.08 8.54
C HIS A 232 19.05 0.66 8.39
N ALA A 233 18.17 -0.29 8.07
CA ALA A 233 18.55 -1.58 7.54
C ALA A 233 18.53 -1.54 6.00
N GLU A 234 19.50 -2.18 5.36
CA GLU A 234 19.32 -2.67 3.99
C GLU A 234 18.12 -3.61 3.97
N SER A 235 17.14 -3.24 3.16
CA SER A 235 15.81 -3.81 3.19
C SER A 235 15.31 -4.06 1.78
N ILE A 236 14.36 -4.98 1.67
CA ILE A 236 13.61 -5.25 0.46
C ILE A 236 12.12 -5.08 0.74
N LEU A 237 11.44 -4.38 -0.17
CA LEU A 237 10.00 -4.29 -0.22
C LEU A 237 9.51 -5.24 -1.32
N VAL A 238 8.74 -6.24 -0.92
CA VAL A 238 8.21 -7.29 -1.79
C VAL A 238 6.72 -7.03 -1.99
N THR A 239 6.27 -6.88 -3.23
CA THR A 239 4.85 -6.90 -3.61
C THR A 239 4.51 -8.31 -4.09
N PHE A 240 3.43 -8.91 -3.59
CA PHE A 240 3.08 -10.31 -3.88
C PHE A 240 1.55 -10.51 -3.99
N ASP A 241 1.15 -11.59 -4.67
CA ASP A 241 -0.24 -12.03 -4.81
C ASP A 241 -0.57 -13.03 -3.66
N PRO A 242 -1.36 -12.65 -2.64
CA PRO A 242 -1.66 -13.49 -1.48
C PRO A 242 -2.45 -14.76 -1.83
N ARG A 243 -3.00 -14.87 -3.06
CA ARG A 243 -3.67 -16.08 -3.55
C ARG A 243 -2.68 -17.13 -4.08
N LYS A 244 -1.41 -16.75 -4.28
CA LYS A 244 -0.32 -17.60 -4.81
C LYS A 244 0.81 -17.79 -3.80
N LEU A 245 1.04 -16.80 -2.94
CA LEU A 245 2.06 -16.80 -1.90
C LEU A 245 1.51 -16.08 -0.67
N THR A 246 1.21 -16.81 0.40
CA THR A 246 0.78 -16.17 1.65
C THR A 246 1.95 -15.46 2.32
N TYR A 247 1.65 -14.44 3.14
CA TYR A 247 2.67 -13.76 3.95
C TYR A 247 3.46 -14.74 4.85
N ALA A 248 2.80 -15.80 5.36
CA ALA A 248 3.44 -16.83 6.17
C ALA A 248 4.43 -17.72 5.38
N GLU A 249 4.18 -17.94 4.09
CA GLU A 249 5.09 -18.67 3.19
C GLU A 249 6.26 -17.78 2.74
N LEU A 250 6.00 -16.51 2.43
CA LEU A 250 7.04 -15.50 2.16
C LEU A 250 8.02 -15.41 3.34
N LEU A 251 7.52 -15.35 4.58
CA LEU A 251 8.36 -15.41 5.77
C LEU A 251 9.07 -16.77 5.95
N GLY A 252 8.51 -17.85 5.42
CA GLY A 252 9.17 -19.15 5.32
C GLY A 252 10.42 -19.12 4.44
N TYR A 253 10.39 -18.43 3.29
CA TYR A 253 11.58 -18.17 2.47
C TYR A 253 12.58 -17.28 3.21
N PHE A 254 12.10 -16.18 3.81
CA PHE A 254 12.91 -15.24 4.59
C PHE A 254 13.75 -15.93 5.68
N PHE A 255 13.16 -16.80 6.50
CA PHE A 255 13.88 -17.52 7.56
C PHE A 255 14.80 -18.65 7.08
N ARG A 256 14.82 -18.97 5.78
CA ARG A 256 15.71 -19.98 5.16
C ARG A 256 16.88 -19.35 4.39
N MET A 257 16.70 -18.15 3.84
CA MET A 257 17.67 -17.52 2.93
C MET A 257 18.84 -16.81 3.62
N HIS A 258 18.69 -16.39 4.88
CA HIS A 258 19.71 -15.70 5.68
C HIS A 258 19.87 -16.39 7.04
N ASP A 259 20.95 -16.11 7.78
CA ASP A 259 21.08 -16.48 9.19
C ASP A 259 20.34 -15.45 10.08
N PRO A 260 19.24 -15.83 10.75
CA PRO A 260 18.44 -14.93 11.58
C PRO A 260 18.93 -14.90 13.04
N THR A 261 20.11 -15.45 13.34
CA THR A 261 20.66 -15.60 14.71
C THR A 261 21.92 -14.76 14.97
N THR A 262 22.41 -14.09 13.93
CA THR A 262 23.54 -13.15 14.00
C THR A 262 23.01 -11.72 14.18
N PRO A 263 23.13 -11.11 15.37
CA PRO A 263 22.75 -9.71 15.54
C PRO A 263 23.71 -8.81 14.73
N ASP A 264 23.15 -7.82 14.04
CA ASP A 264 23.86 -6.79 13.27
C ASP A 264 24.97 -7.34 12.34
N ARG A 265 24.70 -8.49 11.72
CA ARG A 265 25.59 -9.15 10.75
C ARG A 265 24.82 -10.15 9.88
N GLN A 266 25.23 -10.27 8.61
CA GLN A 266 24.93 -11.44 7.77
C GLN A 266 26.18 -11.93 7.05
N GLY A 267 26.62 -13.16 7.33
CA GLY A 267 27.85 -13.70 6.73
C GLY A 267 29.07 -12.80 7.00
N ASN A 268 29.67 -12.28 5.93
CA ASN A 268 30.80 -11.35 5.98
C ASN A 268 30.36 -9.89 6.23
N ASP A 269 29.09 -9.56 5.99
CA ASP A 269 28.56 -8.19 6.06
C ASP A 269 28.22 -7.86 7.51
N ALA A 270 29.07 -7.06 8.17
CA ALA A 270 28.93 -6.68 9.58
C ALA A 270 28.51 -5.21 9.74
N GLY A 271 27.47 -4.97 10.54
CA GLY A 271 26.90 -3.64 10.75
C GLY A 271 25.38 -3.70 11.01
N THR A 272 24.86 -2.70 11.70
CA THR A 272 23.42 -2.57 12.03
C THR A 272 22.54 -2.49 10.79
N GLN A 273 23.09 -2.07 9.65
CA GLN A 273 22.41 -2.06 8.36
C GLN A 273 22.12 -3.47 7.82
N TYR A 274 22.86 -4.50 8.27
CA TYR A 274 22.70 -5.89 7.83
C TYR A 274 21.88 -6.76 8.80
N ARG A 275 21.20 -6.14 9.77
CA ARG A 275 20.40 -6.83 10.78
C ARG A 275 19.19 -7.56 10.19
N SER A 276 18.76 -8.61 10.88
CA SER A 276 17.50 -9.30 10.58
C SER A 276 16.30 -8.55 11.17
N ALA A 277 15.36 -8.12 10.32
CA ALA A 277 14.13 -7.45 10.75
C ALA A 277 12.95 -7.71 9.81
N ILE A 278 11.74 -7.71 10.39
CA ILE A 278 10.45 -7.74 9.70
C ILE A 278 9.71 -6.46 10.08
N PHE A 279 9.33 -5.68 9.06
CA PHE A 279 8.64 -4.40 9.20
C PHE A 279 7.16 -4.58 8.88
N TYR A 280 6.29 -4.69 9.89
CA TYR A 280 4.89 -5.01 9.68
C TYR A 280 4.04 -3.77 9.38
N ALA A 281 3.20 -3.86 8.34
CA ALA A 281 2.26 -2.80 7.95
C ALA A 281 0.89 -2.92 8.66
N SER A 282 0.61 -4.05 9.31
CA SER A 282 -0.64 -4.30 10.04
C SER A 282 -0.44 -5.22 11.25
N GLU A 283 -1.39 -5.21 12.18
CA GLU A 283 -1.42 -6.12 13.33
C GLU A 283 -1.56 -7.60 12.90
N ASP A 284 -2.22 -7.87 11.78
CA ASP A 284 -2.29 -9.21 11.20
C ASP A 284 -0.91 -9.68 10.69
N GLN A 285 -0.16 -8.81 10.00
CA GLN A 285 1.23 -9.10 9.64
C GLN A 285 2.10 -9.30 10.88
N ARG A 286 1.93 -8.49 11.94
CA ARG A 286 2.68 -8.68 13.20
C ARG A 286 2.42 -10.05 13.80
N ARG A 287 1.13 -10.43 13.95
CA ARG A 287 0.73 -11.74 14.50
C ARG A 287 1.32 -12.89 13.69
N VAL A 288 1.18 -12.86 12.36
CA VAL A 288 1.73 -13.92 11.49
C VAL A 288 3.26 -13.96 11.56
N ALA A 289 3.94 -12.81 11.64
CA ALA A 289 5.39 -12.78 11.81
C ALA A 289 5.85 -13.37 13.15
N GLU A 290 5.15 -13.08 14.24
CA GLU A 290 5.39 -13.65 15.57
C GLU A 290 5.15 -15.18 15.57
N GLU A 291 4.06 -15.64 14.97
CA GLU A 291 3.73 -17.08 14.81
C GLU A 291 4.77 -17.83 13.97
N VAL A 292 5.17 -17.29 12.82
CA VAL A 292 6.19 -17.90 11.96
C VAL A 292 7.54 -17.92 12.66
N ARG A 293 7.95 -16.83 13.32
CA ARG A 293 9.19 -16.81 14.12
C ARG A 293 9.17 -17.87 15.22
N ALA A 294 8.06 -17.99 15.96
CA ALA A 294 7.91 -19.00 17.01
C ALA A 294 7.97 -20.44 16.44
N ARG A 295 7.34 -20.69 15.28
CA ARG A 295 7.40 -21.97 14.57
C ARG A 295 8.84 -22.31 14.13
N VAL A 296 9.59 -21.35 13.59
CA VAL A 296 10.98 -21.55 13.17
C VAL A 296 11.89 -21.80 14.38
N THR A 297 11.73 -21.06 15.47
CA THR A 297 12.44 -21.32 16.74
C THR A 297 12.16 -22.72 17.27
N LYS A 298 10.89 -23.12 17.35
CA LYS A 298 10.48 -24.46 17.81
C LYS A 298 10.98 -25.58 16.90
N GLY A 299 11.18 -25.31 15.62
CA GLY A 299 11.71 -26.26 14.64
C GLY A 299 13.18 -26.66 14.86
N GLY A 300 13.94 -25.92 15.69
CA GLY A 300 15.31 -26.31 16.11
C GLY A 300 16.38 -26.33 15.01
N LYS A 301 16.04 -25.93 13.77
CA LYS A 301 16.97 -25.87 12.62
C LYS A 301 18.11 -24.87 12.84
N TRP A 302 17.84 -23.79 13.58
CA TRP A 302 18.82 -22.78 13.96
C TRP A 302 19.45 -23.10 15.32
N ARG A 303 20.79 -23.17 15.38
CA ARG A 303 21.55 -23.56 16.58
C ARG A 303 21.59 -22.50 17.68
N ARG A 304 21.19 -21.27 17.36
CA ARG A 304 21.23 -20.09 18.23
C ARG A 304 19.85 -19.43 18.26
N PRO A 305 19.50 -18.64 19.30
CA PRO A 305 18.25 -17.90 19.33
C PRO A 305 18.11 -16.97 18.12
N ILE A 306 16.88 -16.86 17.59
CA ILE A 306 16.55 -15.91 16.53
C ILE A 306 16.59 -14.48 17.08
N THR A 307 17.37 -13.62 16.44
CA THR A 307 17.51 -12.19 16.76
C THR A 307 16.63 -11.28 15.90
N THR A 308 15.89 -11.83 14.93
CA THR A 308 14.99 -11.10 14.03
C THR A 308 14.03 -10.18 14.79
N GLN A 309 14.18 -8.89 14.54
CA GLN A 309 13.31 -7.84 15.03
C GLN A 309 11.94 -7.94 14.33
N ILE A 310 10.85 -7.72 15.06
CA ILE A 310 9.49 -7.57 14.49
C ILE A 310 8.99 -6.22 14.97
N VAL A 311 8.94 -5.24 14.07
CA VAL A 311 8.75 -3.82 14.39
C VAL A 311 7.78 -3.17 13.42
N PRO A 312 7.06 -2.09 13.81
CA PRO A 312 6.19 -1.37 12.88
C PRO A 312 6.95 -0.92 11.63
N ALA A 313 6.28 -0.94 10.48
CA ALA A 313 6.82 -0.34 9.28
C ALA A 313 7.03 1.18 9.45
N ALA A 314 8.20 1.66 9.04
CA ALA A 314 8.53 3.08 8.93
C ALA A 314 8.55 3.50 7.45
N LYS A 315 8.84 4.77 7.13
CA LYS A 315 9.06 5.20 5.74
C LYS A 315 10.13 4.32 5.09
N PHE A 316 9.83 3.81 3.91
CA PHE A 316 10.76 3.06 3.07
C PHE A 316 11.34 4.01 2.04
N TYR A 317 12.66 4.04 1.93
CA TYR A 317 13.37 4.84 0.94
C TYR A 317 13.94 3.88 -0.12
N SER A 318 13.58 4.07 -1.39
CA SER A 318 14.14 3.25 -2.47
C SER A 318 15.64 3.51 -2.59
N ALA A 319 16.45 2.46 -2.69
CA ALA A 319 17.87 2.60 -3.02
C ALA A 319 18.02 3.07 -4.49
N GLU A 320 19.20 3.60 -4.79
CA GLU A 320 19.57 4.11 -6.11
C GLU A 320 19.42 3.01 -7.18
N GLU A 321 19.09 3.40 -8.43
CA GLU A 321 18.82 2.43 -9.52
C GLU A 321 20.03 1.52 -9.84
N SER A 322 21.24 1.88 -9.42
CA SER A 322 22.41 0.99 -9.45
C SER A 322 22.24 -0.27 -8.59
N HIS A 323 21.56 -0.17 -7.44
CA HIS A 323 21.33 -1.29 -6.52
C HIS A 323 20.11 -2.13 -6.90
N GLN A 324 19.11 -1.54 -7.56
CA GLN A 324 17.90 -2.26 -8.01
C GLN A 324 18.28 -3.36 -9.01
N ARG A 325 17.92 -4.61 -8.73
CA ARG A 325 18.18 -5.78 -9.59
C ARG A 325 19.68 -6.00 -9.86
N TYR A 326 20.54 -5.66 -8.88
CA TYR A 326 22.00 -5.63 -9.05
C TYR A 326 22.59 -6.94 -9.59
N LEU A 327 22.13 -8.11 -9.13
CA LEU A 327 22.66 -9.41 -9.54
C LEU A 327 22.13 -9.91 -10.91
N GLU A 328 21.05 -9.33 -11.44
CA GLU A 328 20.72 -9.50 -12.87
C GLU A 328 21.64 -8.64 -13.75
N LYS A 329 21.93 -7.40 -13.30
CA LYS A 329 22.85 -6.49 -13.99
C LYS A 329 24.30 -7.00 -13.95
N HIS A 330 24.66 -7.73 -12.89
CA HIS A 330 25.99 -8.29 -12.66
C HIS A 330 25.90 -9.78 -12.25
N PRO A 331 25.66 -10.69 -13.22
CA PRO A 331 25.62 -12.13 -12.94
C PRO A 331 26.95 -12.62 -12.34
N GLY A 332 26.89 -13.37 -11.24
CA GLY A 332 28.07 -13.79 -10.48
C GLY A 332 28.64 -12.72 -9.52
N GLY A 333 27.94 -11.58 -9.35
CA GLY A 333 28.23 -10.59 -8.32
C GLY A 333 28.07 -11.14 -6.89
N TYR A 334 28.50 -10.34 -5.91
CA TYR A 334 28.52 -10.75 -4.50
C TYR A 334 27.12 -11.05 -3.94
N THR A 335 26.99 -12.19 -3.27
CA THR A 335 25.85 -12.54 -2.41
C THR A 335 26.33 -13.43 -1.26
N CYS A 336 25.77 -13.22 -0.07
CA CYS A 336 25.93 -14.09 1.10
C CYS A 336 24.68 -14.94 1.38
N HIS A 337 23.65 -14.85 0.51
CA HIS A 337 22.35 -15.48 0.67
C HIS A 337 22.21 -16.75 -0.17
N PHE A 338 21.59 -17.77 0.42
CA PHE A 338 21.19 -19.01 -0.23
C PHE A 338 20.07 -19.68 0.59
N LEU A 339 19.15 -20.39 -0.08
CA LEU A 339 18.10 -21.13 0.62
C LEU A 339 18.68 -22.37 1.31
N ARG A 340 18.43 -22.48 2.62
CA ARG A 340 18.78 -23.64 3.47
C ARG A 340 17.61 -24.63 3.55
N ASP A 341 17.90 -25.90 3.87
CA ASP A 341 16.93 -27.01 3.95
C ASP A 341 16.47 -27.35 5.38
#